data_AF-A0A951UQS5-F1
#
_entry.id   AF-A0A951UQS5-F1
#
_cell.length_a   1.000
_cell.length_b   1.000
_cell.length_c   1.000
_cell.angle_alpha   90.00
_cell.angle_beta   90.00
_cell.angle_gamma   90.00
#
_symmetry.space_group_name_H-M   'P 1'
#
loop_
_entity.id
_entity.type
_entity.pdbx_description
1 polymer ?
#
loop_
_entity_poly.entity_id
_entity_poly.type
_entity_poly.pdbx_seq_one_letter_code
_entity_poly.pdbx_strand_id
1 'polypeptide(L)'
;MNKHTLFEPDHMNKTYDYTQYISGRDYFFELLNGGITACMTAEGNCPKCGDRILLKYGDKTYQYQIEEIDYYSNPPDMWIALLRQVAVK
;
A
#
# COMPACT_ATOMS: atom_id res chain seq x y z
N MET A 1 -24.51 -26.26 2.80
CA MET A 1 -24.19 -25.00 2.10
C MET A 1 -22.75 -24.67 2.44
N ASN A 2 -21.82 -25.16 1.61
CA ASN A 2 -20.41 -25.23 1.95
C ASN A 2 -19.72 -23.92 1.55
N LYS A 3 -19.15 -23.23 2.53
CA LYS A 3 -18.30 -22.05 2.31
C LYS A 3 -16.97 -22.54 1.72
N HIS A 4 -16.80 -22.38 0.41
CA HIS A 4 -15.48 -22.53 -0.20
C HIS A 4 -14.65 -21.31 0.18
N THR A 5 -13.93 -21.39 1.29
CA THR A 5 -12.80 -20.48 1.56
C THR A 5 -11.69 -20.91 0.62
N LEU A 6 -11.51 -20.19 -0.48
CA LEU A 6 -10.34 -20.31 -1.33
C LEU A 6 -9.15 -19.80 -0.51
N PHE A 7 -8.27 -20.71 -0.10
CA PHE A 7 -6.94 -20.34 0.36
C PHE A 7 -6.21 -19.75 -0.86
N GLU A 8 -6.05 -18.43 -0.87
CA GLU A 8 -5.06 -17.82 -1.76
C GLU A 8 -3.69 -18.45 -1.39
N PRO A 9 -2.89 -18.92 -2.36
CA PRO A 9 -1.58 -19.48 -2.08
C PRO A 9 -0.76 -18.47 -1.29
N ASP A 10 0.09 -18.93 -0.35
CA ASP A 10 0.93 -18.09 0.53
C ASP A 10 1.38 -16.83 -0.20
N HIS A 11 0.70 -15.71 0.09
CA HIS A 11 0.97 -14.46 -0.59
C HIS A 11 2.33 -13.98 -0.09
N MET A 12 3.36 -14.19 -0.90
CA MET A 12 4.67 -13.61 -0.67
C MET A 12 4.52 -12.10 -0.77
N ASN A 13 4.46 -11.44 0.39
CA ASN A 13 4.32 -9.99 0.50
C ASN A 13 5.29 -9.28 -0.47
N LYS A 14 4.71 -8.64 -1.49
CA LYS A 14 5.44 -7.92 -2.52
C LYS A 14 5.79 -6.53 -2.02
N THR A 15 6.85 -5.95 -2.59
CA THR A 15 7.17 -4.54 -2.38
C THR A 15 6.94 -3.78 -3.67
N TYR A 16 6.12 -2.74 -3.60
CA TYR A 16 5.83 -1.83 -4.71
C TYR A 16 6.70 -0.58 -4.56
N ASP A 17 7.54 -0.32 -5.56
CA ASP A 17 8.47 0.81 -5.54
C ASP A 17 7.81 2.06 -6.09
N TYR A 18 7.51 3.00 -5.19
CA TYR A 18 6.94 4.30 -5.52
C TYR A 18 7.98 5.44 -5.50
N THR A 19 9.28 5.14 -5.37
CA THR A 19 10.34 6.15 -5.20
C THR A 19 10.57 7.04 -6.43
N GLN A 20 10.14 6.58 -7.60
CA GLN A 20 10.19 7.33 -8.87
C GLN A 20 8.92 8.13 -9.17
N TYR A 21 7.87 7.99 -8.34
CA TYR A 21 6.57 8.65 -8.53
C TYR A 21 6.45 9.92 -7.67
N ILE A 22 5.57 10.83 -8.08
CA ILE A 22 5.40 12.16 -7.48
C ILE A 22 4.10 12.21 -6.66
N SER A 23 4.23 12.46 -5.35
CA SER A 23 3.06 12.71 -4.46
C SER A 23 2.26 13.93 -4.91
N GLY A 24 0.93 13.83 -4.88
CA GLY A 24 -0.02 14.82 -5.39
C GLY A 24 -0.25 14.76 -6.90
N ARG A 25 0.49 13.92 -7.63
CA ARG A 25 0.29 13.67 -9.07
C ARG A 25 -0.02 12.20 -9.36
N ASP A 26 0.89 11.32 -8.98
CA ASP A 26 0.80 9.88 -9.29
C ASP A 26 0.15 9.08 -8.15
N TYR A 27 0.22 9.62 -6.94
CA TYR A 27 -0.43 9.10 -5.75
C TYR A 27 -0.67 10.24 -4.76
N PHE A 28 -1.60 10.07 -3.83
CA PHE A 28 -1.76 10.94 -2.66
C PHE A 28 -1.28 10.18 -1.43
N PHE A 29 -0.52 10.86 -0.57
CA PHE A 29 0.00 10.28 0.67
C PHE A 29 -0.11 11.28 1.80
N GLU A 30 -0.67 10.85 2.92
CA GLU A 30 -0.87 11.66 4.11
C GLU A 30 -0.43 10.89 5.36
N LEU A 31 0.41 11.53 6.19
CA LEU A 31 0.76 10.98 7.50
C LEU A 31 -0.39 11.18 8.48
N LEU A 32 -0.72 10.12 9.22
CA LEU A 32 -1.77 10.09 10.22
C LEU A 32 -1.16 9.83 11.61
N ASN A 33 -1.92 10.12 12.67
CA ASN A 33 -1.57 9.78 14.05
C ASN A 33 -0.15 10.22 14.46
N GLY A 34 0.26 11.43 14.06
CA GLY A 34 1.61 11.94 14.37
C GLY A 34 2.75 11.23 13.64
N GLY A 35 2.47 10.55 12.52
CA GLY A 35 3.45 9.85 11.69
C GLY A 35 3.59 8.36 11.98
N ILE A 36 2.73 7.78 12.83
CA ILE A 36 2.74 6.34 13.14
C ILE A 36 2.16 5.53 11.97
N THR A 37 1.10 6.07 11.36
CA THR A 37 0.43 5.48 10.21
C THR A 37 0.36 6.49 9.08
N ALA A 38 -0.01 6.03 7.89
CA ALA A 38 -0.26 6.89 6.75
C ALA A 38 -1.44 6.37 5.94
N CYS A 39 -2.08 7.25 5.19
CA CYS A 39 -3.05 6.88 4.16
C CYS A 39 -2.41 7.12 2.79
N MET A 40 -2.63 6.21 1.85
CA MET A 40 -2.20 6.39 0.47
C MET A 40 -3.31 6.04 -0.50
N THR A 41 -3.57 6.91 -1.47
CA THR A 41 -4.44 6.64 -2.62
C THR A 41 -3.60 6.63 -3.88
N ALA A 42 -3.74 5.61 -4.71
CA ALA A 42 -3.04 5.58 -6.00
C ALA A 42 -3.85 4.83 -7.05
N GLU A 43 -3.49 5.08 -8.31
CA GLU A 43 -3.99 4.36 -9.47
C GLU A 43 -2.97 3.33 -9.96
N GLY A 44 -3.46 2.31 -10.66
CA GLY A 44 -2.68 1.17 -11.11
C GLY A 44 -2.17 0.30 -9.96
N ASN A 45 -1.48 -0.79 -10.33
CA ASN A 45 -1.15 -1.88 -9.41
C ASN A 45 -2.39 -2.46 -8.70
N CYS A 46 -2.23 -3.60 -8.05
CA CYS A 46 -3.25 -4.17 -7.17
C CYS A 46 -2.57 -4.71 -5.92
N PRO A 47 -1.98 -3.84 -5.07
CA PRO A 47 -1.34 -4.29 -3.85
C PRO A 47 -2.39 -4.81 -2.88
N LYS A 48 -2.02 -5.69 -1.96
CA LYS A 48 -2.92 -6.33 -0.96
C LYS A 48 -2.42 -6.07 0.46
N CYS A 49 -3.28 -6.33 1.46
CA CYS A 49 -2.86 -6.38 2.87
C CYS A 49 -1.61 -7.26 3.04
N GLY A 50 -0.62 -6.77 3.80
CA GLY A 50 0.67 -7.42 3.99
C GLY A 50 1.76 -7.02 2.98
N ASP A 51 1.38 -6.53 1.79
CA ASP A 51 2.34 -5.95 0.85
C ASP A 51 2.99 -4.68 1.43
N ARG A 52 4.08 -4.26 0.80
CA ARG A 52 4.84 -3.09 1.20
C ARG A 52 4.92 -2.06 0.10
N ILE A 53 4.99 -0.80 0.50
CA ILE A 53 5.18 0.35 -0.37
C ILE A 53 6.49 1.01 0.03
N LEU A 54 7.35 1.26 -0.97
CA LEU A 54 8.59 2.00 -0.81
C LEU A 54 8.39 3.44 -1.31
N LEU A 55 8.52 4.43 -0.42
CA LEU A 55 8.32 5.84 -0.74
C LEU A 55 9.61 6.63 -0.51
N LYS A 56 9.86 7.62 -1.36
CA LYS A 56 10.93 8.59 -1.16
C LYS A 56 10.37 9.88 -0.59
N TYR A 57 10.93 10.35 0.51
CA TYR A 57 10.60 11.65 1.10
C TYR A 57 11.91 12.40 1.42
N GLY A 58 12.19 13.44 0.65
CA GLY A 58 13.52 14.07 0.63
C GLY A 58 14.59 13.08 0.17
N ASP A 59 15.70 13.01 0.90
CA ASP A 59 16.81 12.09 0.62
C ASP A 59 16.65 10.71 1.29
N LYS A 60 15.51 10.48 1.94
CA LYS A 60 15.24 9.24 2.69
C LYS A 60 14.20 8.39 2.01
N THR A 61 14.42 7.09 2.11
CA THR A 61 13.46 6.08 1.67
C THR A 61 12.80 5.45 2.87
N TYR A 62 11.49 5.33 2.80
CA TYR A 62 10.64 4.79 3.85
C TYR A 62 9.88 3.58 3.31
N GLN A 63 9.76 2.55 4.14
CA GLN A 63 8.98 1.37 3.81
C GLN A 63 7.74 1.33 4.71
N TYR A 64 6.61 1.06 4.09
CA TYR A 64 5.33 0.95 4.76
C TYR A 64 4.70 -0.41 4.43
N GLN A 65 4.10 -1.06 5.41
CA GLN A 65 3.28 -2.24 5.20
C GLN A 65 1.81 -1.83 5.09
N ILE A 66 1.07 -2.43 4.17
CA ILE A 66 -0.38 -2.25 4.03
C ILE A 66 -1.07 -3.04 5.14
N GLU A 67 -1.79 -2.33 6.01
CA GLU A 67 -2.61 -2.93 7.06
C GLU A 67 -4.04 -3.16 6.54
N GLU A 68 -4.62 -2.18 5.86
CA GLU A 68 -5.97 -2.23 5.27
C GLU A 68 -5.95 -1.62 3.87
N ILE A 69 -6.80 -2.11 2.97
CA ILE A 69 -6.93 -1.58 1.60
C ILE A 69 -8.36 -1.75 1.08
N ASP A 70 -8.86 -0.70 0.43
CA ASP A 70 -10.12 -0.69 -0.32
C ASP A 70 -9.85 -0.36 -1.80
N TYR A 71 -10.67 -0.93 -2.68
CA TYR A 71 -10.62 -0.65 -4.13
C TYR A 71 -11.90 0.05 -4.57
N TYR A 72 -11.77 1.04 -5.44
CA TYR A 72 -12.91 1.83 -5.92
C TYR A 72 -13.61 1.23 -7.16
N SER A 73 -13.05 0.19 -7.79
CA SER A 73 -13.49 -0.32 -9.10
C SER A 73 -13.26 -1.83 -9.30
N ASN A 74 -13.88 -2.40 -10.34
CA ASN A 74 -13.64 -3.75 -10.83
C ASN A 74 -13.54 -3.74 -12.38
N PRO A 75 -12.37 -4.01 -12.98
CA PRO A 75 -11.13 -4.39 -12.32
C PRO A 75 -10.56 -3.24 -11.47
N PRO A 76 -9.91 -3.55 -10.34
CA PRO A 76 -9.35 -2.54 -9.45
C PRO A 76 -8.22 -1.78 -10.16
N ASP A 77 -8.50 -0.53 -10.50
CA ASP A 77 -7.57 0.42 -11.09
C ASP A 77 -7.18 1.54 -10.11
N MET A 78 -7.92 1.72 -9.03
CA MET A 78 -7.66 2.69 -7.98
C MET A 78 -7.92 2.08 -6.61
N TRP A 79 -7.05 2.39 -5.67
CA TRP A 79 -7.12 1.89 -4.31
C TRP A 79 -6.74 2.96 -3.29
N ILE A 80 -7.24 2.79 -2.08
CA ILE A 80 -6.86 3.54 -0.88
C ILE A 80 -6.41 2.56 0.19
N ALA A 81 -5.28 2.83 0.83
CA ALA A 81 -4.66 1.93 1.79
C ALA A 81 -4.27 2.65 3.09
N LEU A 82 -4.50 1.97 4.21
CA LEU A 82 -3.91 2.31 5.50
C LEU A 82 -2.55 1.63 5.61
N LEU A 83 -1.54 2.44 5.91
CA LEU A 83 -0.14 2.08 5.92
C LEU A 83 0.45 2.19 7.32
N ARG A 84 1.29 1.25 7.71
CA ARG A 84 2.14 1.33 8.91
C ARG A 84 3.60 1.36 8.51
N GLN A 85 4.35 2.32 9.02
CA GLN A 85 5.79 2.39 8.77
C GLN A 85 6.48 1.17 9.38
N VAL A 86 7.36 0.53 8.61
CA VAL A 86 8.20 -0.57 9.08
C VAL A 86 9.66 -0.12 9.08
N ALA A 87 10.42 -0.52 10.10
CA ALA A 87 11.85 -0.26 10.12
C ALA A 87 12.52 -1.03 8.97
N VAL A 88 13.32 -0.32 8.16
CA VAL A 88 14.25 -0.96 7.24
C VAL A 88 15.32 -1.62 8.11
N LYS A 89 15.40 -2.95 8.07
CA LYS A 89 16.42 -3.70 8.79
C LYS A 89 17.81 -3.49 8.18
#